data_AF-A0A841BI07-F1
#
_entry.id   AF-A0A841BI07-F1
#
_cell.length_a   1.000
_cell.length_b   1.000
_cell.length_c   1.000
_cell.angle_alpha   90.00
_cell.angle_beta   90.00
_cell.angle_gamma   90.00
#
_symmetry.space_group_name_H-M   'P 1'
#
loop_
_entity.id
_entity.type
_entity.pdbx_description
1 polymer ?
#
loop_
_entity_poly.entity_id
_entity_poly.type
_entity_poly.pdbx_seq_one_letter_code
_entity_poly.pdbx_strand_id
1 'polypeptide(L)'
;MGTPVAVVGDQVTGTCPLHQIPNPASGVPQPGPPMPFAAPVVTGAVSTVLVGGKPVLVVGASGNNTPPHVGLHATDPFMAPPMQRGVIVSGSATVLAGGKPIATAASSVTLCAGTPGTLAATGATVLVGA
;
A
#
# COMPACT_ATOMS: atom_id res chain seq x y z
N MET A 1 -8.91 -11.95 19.38
CA MET A 1 -7.66 -11.28 19.80
C MET A 1 -7.47 -10.06 18.92
N GLY A 2 -6.92 -8.97 19.45
CA GLY A 2 -6.70 -7.74 18.67
C GLY A 2 -5.47 -7.83 17.76
N THR A 3 -5.41 -6.95 16.76
CA THR A 3 -4.37 -6.88 15.75
C THR A 3 -3.62 -5.54 15.85
N PRO A 4 -2.29 -5.48 15.67
CA PRO A 4 -1.54 -4.23 15.76
C PRO A 4 -2.11 -3.13 14.87
N VAL A 5 -2.26 -1.93 15.42
CA VAL A 5 -2.73 -0.75 14.68
C VAL A 5 -1.68 -0.25 13.70
N ALA A 6 -2.13 0.25 12.55
CA ALA A 6 -1.26 0.89 11.58
C ALA A 6 -1.16 2.41 11.81
N VAL A 7 0.03 2.97 11.69
CA VAL A 7 0.34 4.38 11.89
C VAL A 7 1.13 4.96 10.73
N VAL A 8 1.16 6.30 10.60
CA VAL A 8 1.90 6.99 9.54
C VAL A 8 3.35 6.51 9.46
N GLY A 9 3.77 6.17 8.24
CA GLY A 9 5.09 5.64 7.93
C GLY A 9 5.16 4.12 7.89
N ASP A 10 4.11 3.40 8.31
CA ASP A 10 3.98 1.96 8.05
C ASP A 10 3.96 1.67 6.55
N GLN A 11 4.31 0.45 6.17
CA GLN A 11 4.63 0.10 4.79
C GLN A 11 3.56 -0.81 4.18
N VAL A 12 3.08 -0.46 2.99
CA VAL A 12 2.44 -1.43 2.09
C VAL A 12 3.53 -2.10 1.26
N THR A 13 3.64 -3.42 1.37
CA THR A 13 4.63 -4.21 0.65
C THR A 13 3.98 -5.25 -0.25
N GLY A 14 4.66 -5.64 -1.32
CA GLY A 14 4.20 -6.74 -2.17
C GLY A 14 5.03 -6.86 -3.42
N THR A 15 4.42 -7.46 -4.44
CA THR A 15 5.04 -7.68 -5.74
C THR A 15 4.13 -7.11 -6.83
N CYS A 16 4.67 -6.25 -7.68
CA CYS A 16 3.99 -5.71 -8.85
C CYS A 16 4.28 -6.56 -10.09
N PRO A 17 3.28 -7.26 -10.66
CA PRO A 17 3.46 -8.15 -11.80
C PRO A 17 3.22 -7.50 -13.16
N LEU A 18 3.05 -6.17 -13.22
CA LEU A 18 2.39 -5.49 -14.35
C LEU A 18 3.35 -4.88 -15.36
N HIS A 19 4.65 -5.16 -15.25
CA HIS A 19 5.67 -4.52 -16.07
C HIS A 19 5.82 -5.16 -17.43
N GLN A 20 6.18 -4.34 -18.42
CA GLN A 20 6.49 -4.80 -19.77
C GLN A 20 7.93 -4.48 -20.13
N ILE A 21 8.57 -5.39 -20.87
CA ILE A 21 9.91 -5.22 -21.44
C ILE A 21 9.84 -5.38 -22.97
N PRO A 22 10.74 -4.75 -23.73
CA PRO A 22 10.84 -5.01 -25.16
C PRO A 22 11.31 -6.45 -25.42
N ASN A 23 10.67 -7.14 -26.36
CA ASN A 23 11.10 -8.44 -26.83
C ASN A 23 12.45 -8.33 -27.59
N PRO A 24 13.49 -9.11 -27.25
CA PRO A 24 14.79 -8.99 -27.91
C PRO A 24 14.79 -9.26 -29.43
N ALA A 25 13.85 -10.07 -29.92
CA ALA A 25 13.77 -10.44 -31.33
C ALA A 25 12.86 -9.52 -32.15
N SER A 26 11.74 -9.07 -31.58
CA SER A 26 10.72 -8.29 -32.31
C SER A 26 10.58 -6.83 -31.87
N GLY A 27 11.13 -6.46 -30.70
CA GLY A 27 10.90 -5.16 -30.06
C GLY A 27 9.49 -4.97 -29.51
N VAL A 28 8.57 -5.92 -29.75
CA VAL A 28 7.18 -5.86 -29.27
C VAL A 28 7.14 -6.02 -27.75
N PRO A 29 6.24 -5.33 -27.03
CA PRO A 29 6.13 -5.48 -25.58
C PRO A 29 5.77 -6.91 -25.17
N GLN A 30 6.42 -7.40 -24.11
CA GLN A 30 6.08 -8.67 -23.46
C GLN A 30 6.09 -8.51 -21.93
N PRO A 31 5.41 -9.39 -21.16
CA PRO A 31 5.48 -9.37 -19.70
C PRO A 31 6.92 -9.47 -19.20
N GLY A 32 7.29 -8.54 -18.32
CA GLY A 32 8.55 -8.55 -17.59
C GLY A 32 8.47 -9.40 -16.32
N PRO A 33 9.62 -9.63 -15.65
CA PRO A 33 9.63 -10.23 -14.33
C PRO A 33 8.90 -9.35 -13.30
N PRO A 34 8.29 -9.93 -12.25
CA PRO A 34 7.65 -9.15 -11.20
C PRO A 34 8.67 -8.28 -10.44
N MET A 35 8.25 -7.08 -10.03
CA MET A 35 9.11 -6.15 -9.29
C MET A 35 8.66 -5.97 -7.85
N PRO A 36 9.58 -5.73 -6.90
CA PRO A 36 9.20 -5.41 -5.53
C PRO A 36 8.38 -4.12 -5.47
N PHE A 37 7.48 -4.07 -4.49
CA PHE A 37 6.67 -2.90 -4.17
C PHE A 37 6.81 -2.58 -2.69
N ALA A 38 7.10 -1.32 -2.37
CA ALA A 38 7.24 -0.83 -1.01
C ALA A 38 6.77 0.64 -0.96
N ALA A 39 5.66 0.90 -0.27
CA ALA A 39 5.08 2.23 -0.18
C ALA A 39 4.89 2.65 1.29
N PRO A 40 5.62 3.67 1.78
CA PRO A 40 5.31 4.26 3.08
C PRO A 40 3.95 4.95 3.02
N VAL A 41 3.04 4.57 3.92
CA VAL A 41 1.69 5.12 3.99
C VAL A 41 1.73 6.41 4.80
N VAL A 42 1.65 7.53 4.10
CA VAL A 42 1.81 8.89 4.68
C VAL A 42 0.61 9.79 4.42
N THR A 43 -0.37 9.33 3.64
CA THR A 43 -1.59 10.09 3.31
C THR A 43 -2.83 9.42 3.89
N GLY A 44 -3.86 10.21 4.21
CA GLY A 44 -5.14 9.69 4.69
C GLY A 44 -5.15 9.23 6.15
N ALA A 45 -4.20 9.69 6.96
CA ALA A 45 -4.17 9.46 8.41
C ALA A 45 -5.12 10.40 9.18
N VAL A 46 -5.49 10.01 10.40
CA VAL A 46 -6.26 10.85 11.32
C VAL A 46 -5.30 11.51 12.32
N SER A 47 -4.97 12.78 12.09
CA SER A 47 -3.96 13.52 12.87
C SER A 47 -4.30 13.74 14.35
N THR A 48 -5.57 13.62 14.72
CA THR A 48 -6.05 13.79 16.10
C THR A 48 -5.99 12.52 16.95
N VAL A 49 -5.74 11.36 16.34
CA VAL A 49 -5.65 10.07 17.04
C VAL A 49 -4.24 9.54 16.85
N LEU A 50 -3.48 9.49 17.94
CA LEU A 50 -2.06 9.16 17.93
C LEU A 50 -1.79 7.83 18.66
N VAL A 51 -0.92 7.01 18.10
CA VAL A 51 -0.35 5.82 18.76
C VAL A 51 1.17 5.91 18.64
N GLY A 52 1.87 5.83 19.77
CA GLY A 52 3.32 6.03 19.80
C GLY A 52 3.75 7.41 19.26
N GLY A 53 2.90 8.43 19.41
CA GLY A 53 3.13 9.78 18.88
C GLY A 53 2.90 9.94 17.38
N LYS A 54 2.44 8.89 16.68
CA LYS A 54 2.18 8.93 15.23
C LYS A 54 0.68 8.86 14.93
N PRO A 55 0.17 9.63 13.96
CA PRO A 55 -1.22 9.53 13.51
C PRO A 55 -1.59 8.12 13.04
N VAL A 56 -2.79 7.65 13.40
CA VAL A 56 -3.31 6.35 12.95
C VAL A 56 -3.74 6.38 11.48
N LEU A 57 -3.55 5.27 10.79
CA LEU A 57 -4.02 5.06 9.43
C LEU A 57 -5.44 4.47 9.44
N VAL A 58 -6.22 4.80 8.44
CA VAL A 58 -7.60 4.35 8.26
C VAL A 58 -7.83 3.88 6.83
N VAL A 59 -8.98 3.26 6.56
CA VAL A 59 -9.37 2.87 5.20
C VAL A 59 -9.31 4.07 4.24
N GLY A 60 -8.70 3.83 3.07
CA GLY A 60 -8.40 4.84 2.05
C GLY A 60 -7.06 5.55 2.24
N ALA A 61 -6.35 5.32 3.34
CA ALA A 61 -4.97 5.80 3.48
C ALA A 61 -4.07 5.16 2.42
N SER A 62 -3.06 5.92 1.98
CA SER A 62 -2.22 5.49 0.87
C SER A 62 -0.77 6.00 0.90
N GLY A 63 0.07 5.33 0.13
CA GLY A 63 1.46 5.68 -0.11
C GLY A 63 1.85 5.44 -1.56
N ASN A 64 2.96 6.05 -1.98
CA ASN A 64 3.53 5.80 -3.31
C ASN A 64 4.72 4.85 -3.19
N ASN A 65 4.83 3.94 -4.15
CA ASN A 65 5.95 3.01 -4.28
C ASN A 65 7.28 3.77 -4.31
N THR A 66 8.23 3.33 -3.49
CA THR A 66 9.54 3.96 -3.32
C THR A 66 10.62 2.87 -3.18
N PRO A 67 11.58 2.77 -4.13
CA PRO A 67 11.70 3.59 -5.33
C PRO A 67 10.53 3.36 -6.32
N PRO A 68 10.15 4.37 -7.10
CA PRO A 68 9.13 4.19 -8.12
C PRO A 68 9.63 3.19 -9.17
N HIS A 69 8.73 2.39 -9.75
CA HIS A 69 9.13 1.59 -10.91
C HIS A 69 9.51 2.53 -12.05
N VAL A 70 10.71 2.33 -12.57
CA VAL A 70 11.12 2.92 -13.85
C VAL A 70 10.42 2.14 -14.96
N GLY A 71 9.83 2.85 -15.92
CA GLY A 71 9.21 2.20 -17.07
C GLY A 71 10.26 1.39 -17.82
N LEU A 72 10.09 0.07 -17.89
CA LEU A 72 11.02 -0.82 -18.58
C LEU A 72 10.74 -0.90 -20.09
N HIS A 73 9.58 -0.38 -20.52
CA HIS A 73 9.18 -0.22 -21.92
C HIS A 73 8.25 1.00 -22.07
N ALA A 74 8.17 1.58 -23.27
CA ALA A 74 7.26 2.70 -23.57
C ALA A 74 5.76 2.33 -23.51
N THR A 75 5.41 1.04 -23.41
CA THR A 75 4.03 0.59 -23.22
C THR A 75 3.82 -0.05 -21.85
N ASP A 76 4.85 -0.08 -21.00
CA ASP A 76 4.71 -0.41 -19.58
C ASP A 76 3.59 0.47 -19.04
N PRO A 77 2.55 -0.06 -18.36
CA PRO A 77 1.42 0.72 -17.84
C PRO A 77 1.90 2.04 -17.28
N PHE A 78 1.74 3.05 -18.13
CA PHE A 78 2.52 4.28 -18.12
C PHE A 78 2.16 5.02 -16.85
N MET A 79 3.12 5.24 -15.94
CA MET A 79 3.32 6.37 -15.01
C MET A 79 2.10 7.21 -14.52
N ALA A 80 0.87 6.70 -14.55
CA ALA A 80 -0.25 7.40 -13.98
C ALA A 80 0.00 7.39 -12.47
N PRO A 81 -0.04 8.53 -11.77
CA PRO A 81 0.10 8.58 -10.31
C PRO A 81 -0.69 7.50 -9.54
N PRO A 82 -1.90 7.07 -9.96
CA PRO A 82 -2.60 5.95 -9.31
C PRO A 82 -1.97 4.55 -9.52
N MET A 83 -1.10 4.35 -10.51
CA MET A 83 -0.47 3.06 -10.82
C MET A 83 0.78 2.75 -9.98
N GLN A 84 1.22 3.65 -9.10
CA GLN A 84 2.29 3.41 -8.13
C GLN A 84 1.79 3.45 -6.68
N ARG A 85 0.48 3.35 -6.48
CA ARG A 85 -0.15 3.60 -5.19
C ARG A 85 -0.46 2.31 -4.45
N GLY A 86 -0.05 2.25 -3.20
CA GLY A 86 -0.53 1.27 -2.22
C GLY A 86 -1.68 1.88 -1.43
N VAL A 87 -2.83 1.23 -1.36
CA VAL A 87 -4.03 1.72 -0.69
C VAL A 87 -4.54 0.72 0.32
N ILE A 88 -4.88 1.19 1.51
CA ILE A 88 -5.55 0.39 2.53
C ILE A 88 -7.04 0.31 2.20
N VAL A 89 -7.56 -0.89 2.00
CA VAL A 89 -8.95 -1.10 1.54
C VAL A 89 -9.87 -1.69 2.61
N SER A 90 -9.33 -2.18 3.72
CA SER A 90 -10.13 -2.61 4.88
C SER A 90 -9.50 -2.21 6.22
N GLY A 91 -10.29 -2.32 7.29
CA GLY A 91 -9.91 -1.96 8.66
C GLY A 91 -10.84 -2.63 9.66
N SER A 92 -10.77 -2.21 10.92
CA SER A 92 -11.65 -2.68 11.99
C SER A 92 -13.12 -2.34 11.69
N ALA A 93 -14.00 -3.31 11.89
CA ALA A 93 -15.45 -3.14 11.79
C ALA A 93 -16.05 -2.41 12.99
N THR A 94 -15.37 -2.43 14.15
CA THR A 94 -15.91 -1.87 15.40
C THR A 94 -15.16 -0.64 15.90
N VAL A 95 -13.90 -0.44 15.48
CA VAL A 95 -13.06 0.67 15.96
C VAL A 95 -12.78 1.65 14.82
N LEU A 96 -13.29 2.88 15.00
CA LEU A 96 -13.19 3.95 14.03
C LEU A 96 -12.28 5.08 14.57
N ALA A 97 -11.54 5.73 13.68
CA ALA A 97 -10.88 7.01 13.92
C ALA A 97 -11.32 8.01 12.86
N GLY A 98 -11.71 9.23 13.26
CA GLY A 98 -12.23 10.22 12.32
C GLY A 98 -13.45 9.73 11.52
N GLY A 99 -14.24 8.83 12.10
CA GLY A 99 -15.40 8.20 11.45
C GLY A 99 -15.06 7.12 10.42
N LYS A 100 -13.79 6.72 10.28
CA LYS A 100 -13.34 5.69 9.34
C LYS A 100 -12.76 4.46 10.05
N PRO A 101 -12.94 3.25 9.51
CA PRO A 101 -12.32 2.03 10.03
C PRO A 101 -10.81 2.18 10.23
N ILE A 102 -10.33 1.90 11.45
CA ILE A 102 -8.89 1.91 11.76
C ILE A 102 -8.19 0.77 11.02
N ALA A 103 -7.06 1.06 10.37
CA ALA A 103 -6.24 0.07 9.72
C ALA A 103 -5.40 -0.72 10.74
N THR A 104 -5.21 -2.01 10.48
CA THR A 104 -4.43 -2.92 11.34
C THR A 104 -3.51 -3.80 10.50
N ALA A 105 -2.61 -4.57 11.10
CA ALA A 105 -1.79 -5.55 10.38
C ALA A 105 -2.58 -6.60 9.58
N ALA A 106 -3.88 -6.77 9.86
CA ALA A 106 -4.78 -7.67 9.13
C ALA A 106 -5.57 -6.95 8.02
N SER A 107 -5.43 -5.64 7.88
CA SER A 107 -6.06 -4.87 6.81
C SER A 107 -5.57 -5.36 5.45
N SER A 108 -6.51 -5.66 4.58
CA SER A 108 -6.23 -5.84 3.16
C SER A 108 -5.81 -4.52 2.53
N VAL A 109 -4.87 -4.63 1.59
CA VAL A 109 -4.32 -3.52 0.83
C VAL A 109 -4.21 -3.91 -0.63
N THR A 110 -4.34 -2.92 -1.50
CA THR A 110 -4.11 -3.09 -2.93
C THR A 110 -2.90 -2.26 -3.35
N LEU A 111 -2.13 -2.78 -4.29
CA LEU A 111 -1.06 -2.09 -4.98
C LEU A 111 -1.46 -1.83 -6.44
N CYS A 112 -0.49 -1.69 -7.33
CA CYS A 112 -0.67 -1.39 -8.74
C CYS A 112 -1.79 -2.23 -9.38
N ALA A 113 -2.71 -1.57 -10.08
CA ALA A 113 -3.91 -2.15 -10.72
C ALA A 113 -4.74 -3.11 -9.84
N GLY A 114 -4.82 -2.87 -8.53
CA GLY A 114 -5.69 -3.64 -7.63
C GLY A 114 -5.12 -4.97 -7.14
N THR A 115 -3.85 -5.21 -7.43
CA THR A 115 -3.17 -6.45 -7.05
C THR A 115 -2.97 -6.50 -5.52
N PRO A 116 -3.12 -7.66 -4.84
CA PRO A 116 -3.06 -7.71 -3.37
C PRO A 116 -1.66 -7.44 -2.82
N GLY A 117 -1.58 -6.73 -1.70
CA GLY A 117 -0.34 -6.54 -0.93
C GLY A 117 -0.48 -6.93 0.54
N THR A 118 0.48 -6.51 1.34
CA THR A 118 0.49 -6.69 2.80
C THR A 118 0.80 -5.36 3.49
N LEU A 119 0.14 -5.09 4.61
CA LEU A 119 0.44 -3.95 5.46
C LEU A 119 1.35 -4.37 6.61
N ALA A 120 2.58 -3.88 6.60
CA ALA A 120 3.52 -4.03 7.72
C ALA A 120 3.23 -2.95 8.76
N ALA A 121 2.27 -3.21 9.66
CA ALA A 121 1.92 -2.30 10.74
C ALA A 121 2.90 -2.39 11.91
N THR A 122 3.55 -1.28 12.27
CA THR A 122 4.58 -1.22 13.32
C THR A 122 4.09 -0.63 14.64
N GLY A 123 2.80 -0.31 14.76
CA GLY A 123 2.14 0.15 16.00
C GLY A 123 2.02 -0.94 17.07
N ALA A 124 3.13 -1.65 17.36
CA ALA A 124 3.18 -2.89 18.12
C ALA A 124 2.75 -2.77 19.60
N THR A 125 2.53 -1.55 20.12
CA THR A 125 2.09 -1.34 21.50
C THR A 125 0.57 -1.30 21.68
N VAL A 126 -0.22 -1.25 20.59
CA VAL A 126 -1.70 -1.20 20.66
C VAL A 126 -2.30 -2.22 19.71
N LEU A 127 -3.15 -3.10 20.26
CA LEU A 127 -3.95 -4.06 19.51
C LEU A 127 -5.39 -3.55 19.39
N VAL A 128 -5.92 -3.57 18.16
CA VAL A 128 -7.27 -3.12 17.82
C VAL A 128 -8.17 -4.33 17.56
N GLY A 129 -9.39 -4.29 18.09
CA GLY A 129 -10.38 -5.34 17.87
C GLY A 129 -10.85 -5.39 16.41
N ALA A 130 -11.35 -6.56 16.00
CA ALA A 130 -12.08 -6.70 14.74
C ALA A 130 -13.34 -5.84 14.77
#